data_AF-A0A382D0A0-F1
#
_entry.id   AF-A0A382D0A0-F1
#
_cell.length_a   1.000
_cell.length_b   1.000
_cell.length_c   1.000
_cell.angle_alpha   90.00
_cell.angle_beta   90.00
_cell.angle_gamma   90.00
#
_symmetry.space_group_name_H-M   'P 1'
#
loop_
_entity.id
_entity.type
_entity.pdbx_description
1 polymer ?
#
loop_
_entity_poly.entity_id
_entity_poly.type
_entity_poly.pdbx_seq_one_letter_code
_entity_poly.pdbx_strand_id
1 'polypeptide(L)' 'MSVQDIDNFYIFNCPHCNQKIQVEKNEINCRIFRCGIYKNNYNPIPPHTSKNECDRLKNDNLIYGCSKPFKFVTIN' A
#
# COMPACT_ATOMS: atom_id res chain seq x y z
N MET A 1 -6.91 3.33 12.88
CA MET A 1 -7.06 2.71 11.55
C MET A 1 -8.00 1.53 11.74
N SER A 2 -9.20 1.55 11.18
CA SER A 2 -10.13 0.42 11.25
C SER A 2 -9.80 -0.57 10.13
N VAL A 3 -9.55 -1.83 10.48
CA VAL A 3 -9.34 -2.92 9.52
C VAL A 3 -10.62 -3.73 9.46
N GLN A 4 -11.17 -3.95 8.27
CA GLN A 4 -12.25 -4.90 8.04
C GLN A 4 -11.63 -6.21 7.59
N ASP A 5 -11.97 -7.29 8.30
CA ASP A 5 -11.66 -8.66 7.92
C ASP A 5 -12.86 -9.20 7.13
N ILE A 6 -12.67 -9.41 5.83
CA ILE A 6 -13.70 -9.94 4.94
C ILE A 6 -13.07 -11.08 4.15
N ASP A 7 -13.53 -12.30 4.40
CA ASP A 7 -13.05 -13.53 3.78
C ASP A 7 -11.51 -13.70 3.84
N ASN A 8 -10.84 -13.53 2.70
CA ASN A 8 -9.40 -13.67 2.50
C ASN A 8 -8.64 -12.34 2.42
N PHE A 9 -9.30 -11.22 2.71
CA PHE A 9 -8.73 -9.87 2.57
C PHE A 9 -8.71 -9.10 3.88
N TYR A 10 -7.69 -8.25 4.01
CA TYR A 10 -7.72 -7.11 4.93
C TYR A 10 -8.04 -5.85 4.14
N ILE A 11 -9.04 -5.10 4.60
CA ILE A 11 -9.39 -3.79 4.03
C ILE A 11 -9.14 -2.72 5.09
N PHE A 12 -8.34 -1.71 4.74
CA PHE A 12 -7.99 -0.62 5.65
C PHE A 12 -7.65 0.66 4.89
N ASN A 13 -7.58 1.79 5.58
CA ASN A 13 -7.20 3.05 4.95
C ASN A 13 -5.70 3.30 5.12
N CYS A 14 -5.06 3.85 4.08
CA CYS A 14 -3.70 4.35 4.17
C CYS A 14 -3.60 5.41 5.29
N PRO A 15 -2.64 5.32 6.22
CA PRO A 15 -2.50 6.28 7.31
C PRO A 15 -2.05 7.67 6.85
N HIS A 16 -1.60 7.81 5.60
CA HIS A 16 -1.03 9.06 5.08
C HIS A 16 -1.98 9.87 4.19
N CYS A 17 -2.83 9.19 3.42
CA CYS A 17 -3.75 9.84 2.47
C CYS A 17 -5.18 9.34 2.56
N ASN A 18 -5.48 8.49 3.55
CA ASN A 18 -6.80 7.89 3.81
C ASN A 18 -7.40 7.09 2.62
N GLN A 19 -6.58 6.76 1.62
CA GLN A 19 -7.01 5.93 0.50
C GLN A 19 -7.26 4.49 0.97
N LYS A 20 -8.37 3.90 0.54
CA LYS A 20 -8.71 2.50 0.86
C LYS A 20 -7.73 1.56 0.18
N ILE A 21 -7.25 0.58 0.93
CA ILE A 21 -6.31 -0.47 0.53
C ILE A 21 -6.98 -1.80 0.85
N GLN A 22 -6.87 -2.74 -0.10
CA GLN A 22 -7.28 -4.13 0.05
C GLN A 22 -6.04 -4.97 -0.21
N VAL A 23 -5.75 -5.93 0.67
CA VAL A 23 -4.63 -6.86 0.53
C VAL A 23 -5.08 -8.27 0.88
N GLU A 24 -4.61 -9.26 0.14
CA GLU A 24 -4.84 -10.67 0.48
C GLU A 24 -4.06 -11.07 1.73
N LYS A 25 -4.65 -11.93 2.57
CA LYS A 25 -4.04 -12.41 3.81
C LYS A 25 -2.75 -13.21 3.58
N ASN A 26 -2.51 -13.76 2.39
CA ASN A 26 -1.28 -14.47 2.02
C ASN A 26 -0.15 -13.53 1.52
N GLU A 27 -0.44 -12.25 1.24
CA GLU A 27 0.53 -11.27 0.71
C GLU A 27 1.10 -10.33 1.79
N ILE A 28 0.80 -10.57 3.07
CA ILE A 28 1.27 -9.75 4.20
C ILE A 28 2.60 -10.19 4.80
N ASN A 29 3.44 -10.96 4.07
CA ASN A 29 4.64 -11.61 4.62
C ASN A 29 5.64 -10.61 5.26
N CYS A 30 6.02 -9.54 4.53
CA CYS A 30 6.94 -8.53 5.07
C CYS A 30 6.24 -7.45 5.91
N ARG A 31 4.91 -7.34 5.81
CA ARG A 31 4.04 -6.34 6.46
C ARG A 31 4.40 -4.88 6.18
N ILE A 32 5.35 -4.61 5.29
CA ILE A 32 5.71 -3.25 4.85
C ILE A 32 4.96 -3.00 3.54
N PHE A 33 4.30 -1.86 3.45
CA PHE A 33 3.55 -1.47 2.27
C PHE A 33 3.95 -0.05 1.86
N ARG A 34 3.86 0.22 0.56
CA ARG A 34 3.82 1.59 0.03
C ARG A 34 2.47 1.79 -0.61
N CYS A 35 1.76 2.85 -0.21
CA CYS A 35 0.44 3.15 -0.78
C CYS A 35 0.59 3.60 -2.24
N GLY A 36 0.53 2.66 -3.17
CA GLY A 36 0.91 2.91 -4.55
C GLY A 36 0.52 1.76 -5.46
N ILE A 37 -0.19 2.05 -6.55
CA ILE A 37 -0.46 1.12 -7.65
C ILE A 37 0.00 1.78 -8.96
N TYR A 38 0.84 1.10 -9.74
CA TYR A 38 1.27 1.61 -11.04
C TYR A 38 0.09 1.74 -12.01
N LYS A 39 0.00 2.88 -12.71
CA LYS A 39 -1.10 3.13 -13.65
C LYS A 39 -1.04 2.27 -14.92
N ASN A 40 0.14 1.81 -15.30
CA ASN A 40 0.36 1.09 -16.56
C ASN A 40 -0.03 -0.39 -16.50
N ASN A 41 0.15 -1.05 -15.35
CA ASN A 41 -0.07 -2.48 -15.19
C ASN A 41 -0.91 -2.85 -13.95
N TYR A 42 -1.33 -1.87 -13.16
CA TYR A 42 -2.12 -2.04 -11.94
C TYR A 42 -1.47 -2.90 -10.85
N ASN A 43 -0.16 -3.14 -10.94
CA ASN A 43 0.58 -3.81 -9.88
C ASN A 43 0.88 -2.83 -8.73
N PRO A 44 0.93 -3.33 -7.47
CA PRO A 44 1.35 -2.52 -6.34
C PRO A 44 2.84 -2.15 -6.43
N ILE A 45 3.23 -1.02 -5.85
CA ILE A 45 4.65 -0.65 -5.71
C ILE A 45 5.34 -1.64 -4.75
N PRO A 46 6.53 -2.17 -5.09
CA PRO A 46 7.28 -3.03 -4.18
C PRO A 46 7.54 -2.35 -2.82
N PRO A 47 7.34 -3.07 -1.70
CA PRO A 47 7.51 -2.53 -0.33
C PRO A 47 8.83 -1.80 -0.10
N HIS A 48 9.90 -2.31 -0.70
CA HIS A 48 11.28 -1.85 -0.52
C HIS A 48 11.77 -0.90 -1.61
N THR A 49 10.86 -0.37 -2.46
CA THR A 49 11.20 0.68 -3.42
C THR A 49 11.87 1.86 -2.70
N SER A 50 12.93 2.41 -3.29
CA SER A 50 13.69 3.51 -2.69
C SER A 50 12.82 4.77 -2.56
N LYS A 51 13.19 5.66 -1.62
CA LYS A 51 12.49 6.94 -1.44
C LYS A 51 12.52 7.77 -2.72
N ASN A 52 13.68 7.88 -3.37
CA ASN A 52 13.84 8.66 -4.60
C ASN A 52 12.91 8.17 -5.71
N GLU A 53 12.79 6.84 -5.88
CA GLU A 53 11.88 6.27 -6.87
C GLU A 53 10.41 6.49 -6.48
N CYS A 54 10.06 6.36 -5.20
CA CYS A 54 8.70 6.65 -4.73
C CYS A 54 8.28 8.10 -4.91
N ASP A 55 9.21 9.03 -4.66
CA ASP A 55 9.01 10.46 -4.85
C ASP A 55 8.83 10.76 -6.34
N ARG A 56 9.67 10.17 -7.22
CA ARG A 56 9.56 10.26 -8.68
C ARG A 56 8.20 9.74 -9.18
N LEU A 57 7.84 8.51 -8.82
CA LEU A 57 6.57 7.89 -9.23
C LEU A 57 5.35 8.73 -8.84
N LYS A 58 5.39 9.38 -7.67
CA LYS A 58 4.31 10.25 -7.21
C LYS A 58 4.29 11.59 -7.96
N ASN A 59 5.44 12.24 -8.11
CA ASN A 59 5.56 13.54 -8.77
C ASN A 59 5.23 13.46 -10.27
N ASP A 60 5.65 12.39 -10.93
CA ASP A 60 5.36 12.12 -12.35
C ASP A 60 3.92 11.59 -12.57
N ASN A 61 3.13 11.48 -11.50
CA ASN A 61 1.75 10.98 -11.54
C ASN A 61 1.62 9.59 -12.20
N LEU A 62 2.59 8.70 -11.96
CA LEU A 62 2.66 7.34 -12.55
C LEU A 62 1.93 6.28 -11.71
N ILE A 63 1.42 6.65 -10.54
CA ILE A 63 0.77 5.76 -9.58
C ILE A 63 -0.56 6.34 -9.08
N TYR A 64 -1.44 5.47 -8.61
CA TYR A 64 -2.51 5.82 -7.67
C TYR A 64 -1.97 5.73 -6.24
N GLY A 65 -2.34 6.64 -5.34
CA GLY A 65 -1.86 6.65 -3.95
C GLY A 65 -0.80 7.72 -3.66
N CYS A 66 -0.12 7.57 -2.52
CA CYS A 66 0.82 8.56 -1.98
C CYS A 66 2.28 8.10 -1.89
N SER A 67 2.59 6.86 -2.29
CA SER A 67 3.89 6.15 -2.22
C SER A 67 4.59 6.09 -0.84
N LYS A 68 4.00 6.71 0.19
CA LYS A 68 4.53 6.70 1.55
C LYS A 68 4.48 5.29 2.16
N PRO A 69 5.56 4.87 2.86
CA PRO A 69 5.61 3.57 3.47
C PRO A 69 4.79 3.54 4.76
N PHE A 70 4.22 2.39 5.08
CA PHE A 70 3.62 2.12 6.39
C PHE A 70 3.75 0.63 6.72
N LYS A 71 3.64 0.29 8.01
CA LYS A 71 3.67 -1.09 8.49
C LYS A 71 2.26 -1.54 8.85
N PHE A 72 1.86 -2.70 8.36
CA PHE A 72 0.64 -3.37 8.77
C PHE A 72 0.91 -4.14 10.06
N VAL A 73 0.14 -3.86 11.11
CA VAL A 73 0.29 -4.50 12.42
C VAL A 73 -1.06 -5.06 12.82
N THR A 74 -1.11 -6.37 13.09
CA THR A 74 -2.24 -7.03 13.74
C THR A 74 -2.06 -6.90 15.25
N ILE A 75 -3.07 -6.40 15.96
CA ILE A 75 -3.11 -6.45 17.42
C ILE A 75 -3.77 -7.80 17.74
N ASN A 76 -3.02 -8.69 18.38
CA ASN A 76 -3.57 -9.93 18.93
C ASN A 76 -4.34 -9.64 20.22
#